data_AF-A0A958VV20-F1
#
_entry.id   AF-A0A958VV20-F1
#
_cell.length_a   1.000
_cell.length_b   1.000
_cell.length_c   1.000
_cell.angle_alpha   90.00
_cell.angle_beta   90.00
_cell.angle_gamma   90.00
#
_symmetry.space_group_name_H-M   'P 1'
#
loop_
_entity.id
_entity.type
_entity.pdbx_description
1 polymer ?
#
loop_
_entity_poly.entity_id
_entity_poly.type
_entity_poly.pdbx_seq_one_letter_code
_entity_poly.pdbx_strand_id
1 'polypeptide(L)'
;MKVSRYLLKELLVLTMALPGNLAFGQLDSLQDEIKVIARPSLDSIVLRWAPTNVNAWINTVKNGYWVERYTLVRDEKIVLPAERSQLNPIVIKPKDEQEWESLVQTDKYAAIAAQAYFGSDFEMDLQGADIFQIVNKVQENEMRFSFSLFAADMSVPVSIASGLRITDKNIRKGEKYL
;
A
#
# COMPACT_ATOMS: atom_id res chain seq x y z
N MET A 1 -26.18 4.35 -85.06
CA MET A 1 -27.32 3.40 -85.03
C MET A 1 -27.74 3.22 -83.57
N LYS A 2 -29.06 3.38 -83.32
CA LYS A 2 -29.87 3.09 -82.11
C LYS A 2 -29.28 2.00 -81.17
N VAL A 3 -29.44 1.95 -79.84
CA VAL A 3 -30.42 2.55 -78.88
C VAL A 3 -30.04 2.17 -77.42
N SER A 4 -30.32 3.10 -76.50
CA SER A 4 -30.84 2.99 -75.11
C SER A 4 -30.23 2.11 -74.00
N ARG A 5 -30.04 2.81 -72.86
CA ARG A 5 -30.20 2.45 -71.43
C ARG A 5 -31.21 1.32 -71.13
N TYR A 6 -30.93 0.50 -70.11
CA TYR A 6 -31.70 0.33 -68.84
C TYR A 6 -31.31 -0.96 -68.05
N LEU A 7 -31.19 -0.80 -66.72
CA LEU A 7 -31.53 -1.73 -65.61
C LEU A 7 -30.71 -3.03 -65.43
N LEU A 8 -29.80 -3.09 -64.43
CA LEU A 8 -30.02 -3.40 -63.01
C LEU A 8 -30.53 -4.84 -62.78
N LYS A 9 -29.66 -5.74 -62.29
CA LYS A 9 -30.00 -6.97 -61.53
C LYS A 9 -28.72 -7.56 -60.88
N GLU A 10 -28.58 -7.30 -59.58
CA GLU A 10 -28.11 -8.14 -58.45
C GLU A 10 -26.73 -8.84 -58.58
N LEU A 11 -25.82 -8.85 -57.59
CA LEU A 11 -25.99 -9.09 -56.17
C LEU A 11 -24.77 -8.58 -55.37
N LEU A 12 -25.05 -8.09 -54.17
CA LEU A 12 -24.19 -7.53 -53.13
C LEU A 12 -23.69 -8.65 -52.20
N VAL A 13 -22.39 -8.72 -51.87
CA VAL A 13 -21.90 -8.98 -50.50
C VAL A 13 -20.54 -8.30 -50.30
N LEU A 14 -20.57 -7.30 -49.42
CA LEU A 14 -19.45 -6.58 -48.83
C LEU A 14 -18.89 -7.41 -47.65
N THR A 15 -17.67 -7.93 -47.75
CA THR A 15 -16.96 -8.47 -46.57
C THR A 15 -15.99 -7.44 -46.04
N MET A 16 -16.45 -6.73 -45.00
CA MET A 16 -15.65 -5.92 -44.10
C MET A 16 -15.33 -6.78 -42.86
N ALA A 17 -14.06 -7.07 -42.60
CA ALA A 17 -13.58 -7.68 -41.35
C ALA A 17 -12.19 -7.07 -41.04
N LEU A 18 -12.21 -5.94 -40.34
CA LEU A 18 -11.90 -5.76 -38.90
C LEU A 18 -10.39 -5.56 -38.65
N PRO A 19 -9.95 -4.34 -38.27
CA PRO A 19 -8.59 -4.11 -37.82
C PRO A 19 -8.36 -4.86 -36.50
N GLY A 20 -7.37 -5.74 -36.49
CA GLY A 20 -6.91 -6.39 -35.27
C GLY A 20 -6.39 -5.33 -34.30
N ASN A 21 -7.12 -5.14 -33.21
CA ASN A 21 -6.72 -4.34 -32.07
C ASN A 21 -5.30 -4.73 -31.64
N LEU A 22 -4.38 -3.78 -31.63
CA LEU A 22 -3.20 -3.88 -30.79
C LEU A 22 -3.71 -3.99 -29.35
N ALA A 23 -3.37 -5.09 -28.71
CA ALA A 23 -3.70 -5.38 -27.33
C ALA A 23 -3.29 -4.19 -26.46
N PHE A 24 -4.27 -3.55 -25.82
CA PHE A 24 -4.01 -2.77 -24.63
C PHE A 24 -3.41 -3.74 -23.62
N GLY A 25 -2.15 -3.51 -23.21
CA GLY A 25 -1.57 -4.19 -22.07
C GLY A 25 -2.52 -4.03 -20.89
N GLN A 26 -2.86 -5.14 -20.25
CA GLN A 26 -3.61 -5.13 -19.01
C GLN A 26 -2.80 -4.30 -18.00
N LEU A 27 -3.27 -3.09 -17.69
CA LEU A 27 -2.88 -2.41 -16.46
C LEU A 27 -3.37 -3.34 -15.36
N ASP A 28 -2.45 -4.06 -14.71
CA ASP A 28 -2.74 -4.66 -13.41
C ASP A 28 -3.43 -3.57 -12.60
N SER A 29 -4.70 -3.78 -12.27
CA SER A 29 -5.38 -2.90 -11.32
C SER A 29 -4.55 -2.97 -10.05
N LEU A 30 -3.82 -1.90 -9.73
CA LEU A 30 -2.98 -1.83 -8.52
C LEU A 30 -3.89 -2.14 -7.32
N GLN A 31 -3.87 -3.39 -6.88
CA GLN A 31 -4.70 -3.82 -5.77
C GLN A 31 -4.13 -3.18 -4.51
N ASP A 32 -5.01 -2.64 -3.67
CA ASP A 32 -4.63 -2.12 -2.37
C ASP A 32 -4.16 -3.29 -1.50
N GLU A 33 -2.84 -3.39 -1.36
CA GLU A 33 -2.19 -4.49 -0.67
C GLU A 33 -1.34 -3.98 0.49
N ILE A 34 -1.11 -4.88 1.45
CA ILE A 34 -0.13 -4.70 2.52
C ILE A 34 0.88 -5.84 2.37
N LYS A 35 2.17 -5.51 2.36
CA LYS A 35 3.25 -6.50 2.40
C LYS A 35 3.84 -6.53 3.79
N VAL A 36 4.09 -7.73 4.30
CA VAL A 36 4.66 -7.97 5.63
C VAL A 36 5.95 -8.77 5.51
N ILE A 37 6.93 -8.40 6.32
CA ILE A 37 8.14 -9.18 6.57
C ILE A 37 8.20 -9.56 8.05
N ALA A 38 8.65 -10.78 8.31
CA ALA A 38 8.86 -11.30 9.65
C ALA A 38 10.34 -11.58 9.87
N ARG A 39 10.88 -11.13 10.99
CA ARG A 39 12.25 -11.44 11.44
C ARG A 39 12.19 -12.20 12.76
N PRO A 40 12.35 -13.52 12.75
CA PRO A 40 12.43 -14.31 13.98
C PRO A 40 13.76 -14.07 14.70
N SER A 41 13.70 -14.14 16.02
CA SER A 41 14.81 -14.15 16.98
C SER A 41 14.56 -15.24 18.02
N LEU A 42 15.46 -15.41 19.00
CA LEU A 42 15.34 -16.47 20.00
C LEU A 42 14.10 -16.33 20.90
N ASP A 43 13.68 -15.10 21.18
CA ASP A 43 12.64 -14.77 22.16
C ASP A 43 11.44 -14.02 21.57
N SER A 44 11.51 -13.68 20.28
CA SER A 44 10.51 -12.83 19.63
C SER A 44 10.51 -12.95 18.11
N ILE A 45 9.41 -12.55 17.50
CA ILE A 45 9.30 -12.31 16.06
C ILE A 45 8.93 -10.85 15.87
N VAL A 46 9.75 -10.12 15.12
CA VAL A 46 9.43 -8.75 14.71
C VAL A 46 8.70 -8.81 13.38
N LEU A 47 7.50 -8.24 13.34
CA LEU A 47 6.75 -8.02 12.11
C LEU A 47 6.87 -6.55 11.70
N ARG A 48 7.15 -6.31 10.43
CA ARG A 48 7.19 -4.98 9.80
C ARG A 48 6.39 -5.06 8.52
N TRP A 49 5.47 -4.13 8.29
CA TRP A 49 4.62 -4.14 7.09
C TRP A 49 4.48 -2.76 6.46
N ALA A 50 4.11 -2.71 5.18
CA ALA A 50 3.85 -1.46 4.50
C ALA A 50 2.70 -1.63 3.49
N PRO A 51 1.82 -0.63 3.36
CA PRO A 51 0.92 -0.53 2.22
C PRO A 51 1.71 -0.37 0.92
N THR A 52 1.22 -0.96 -0.18
CA THR A 52 1.94 -0.99 -1.47
C THR A 52 1.71 0.23 -2.34
N ASN A 53 0.71 1.04 -2.03
CA ASN A 53 0.33 2.22 -2.79
C ASN A 53 -0.30 3.30 -1.87
N VAL A 54 -0.50 4.50 -2.42
CA VAL A 54 -1.07 5.65 -1.69
C VAL A 54 -2.48 5.38 -1.16
N ASN A 55 -3.34 4.71 -1.93
CA ASN A 55 -4.72 4.44 -1.50
C ASN A 55 -4.74 3.50 -0.29
N ALA A 56 -3.96 2.42 -0.32
CA ALA A 56 -3.75 1.51 0.80
C ALA A 56 -3.18 2.26 2.01
N TRP A 57 -2.24 3.21 1.80
CA TRP A 57 -1.70 4.03 2.87
C TRP A 57 -2.75 4.95 3.51
N ILE A 58 -3.51 5.71 2.72
CA ILE A 58 -4.60 6.55 3.22
C ILE A 58 -5.62 5.72 4.00
N ASN A 59 -6.01 4.57 3.45
CA ASN A 59 -6.95 3.65 4.09
C ASN A 59 -6.43 3.12 5.42
N THR A 60 -5.15 2.79 5.51
CA THR A 60 -4.54 2.24 6.73
C THR A 60 -4.21 3.31 7.77
N VAL A 61 -3.90 4.55 7.37
CA VAL A 61 -3.82 5.68 8.31
C VAL A 61 -5.16 5.91 8.99
N LYS A 62 -6.26 5.88 8.21
CA LYS A 62 -7.61 6.07 8.74
C LYS A 62 -8.08 4.90 9.62
N ASN A 63 -7.91 3.68 9.12
CA ASN A 63 -8.54 2.49 9.70
C ASN A 63 -7.61 1.66 10.60
N GLY A 64 -6.29 1.78 10.43
CA GLY A 64 -5.30 1.01 11.16
C GLY A 64 -5.18 -0.46 10.74
N TYR A 65 -4.58 -1.25 11.64
CA TYR A 65 -4.26 -2.67 11.41
C TYR A 65 -4.78 -3.56 12.54
N TRP A 66 -5.32 -4.71 12.14
CA TRP A 66 -5.41 -5.90 12.98
C TRP A 66 -4.34 -6.89 12.52
N VAL A 67 -3.58 -7.41 13.48
CA VAL A 67 -2.50 -8.36 13.22
C VAL A 67 -2.88 -9.68 13.87
N GLU A 68 -2.97 -10.69 13.02
CA GLU A 68 -3.27 -12.06 13.41
C GLU A 68 -2.08 -12.94 13.11
N ARG A 69 -1.95 -13.98 13.91
CA ARG A 69 -0.96 -15.03 13.74
C ARG A 69 -1.66 -16.37 13.71
N TYR A 70 -1.29 -17.22 12.77
CA TYR A 70 -1.78 -18.58 12.68
C TYR A 70 -0.67 -19.57 13.01
N THR A 71 -0.86 -20.43 14.00
CA THR A 71 0.05 -21.54 14.28
C THR A 71 -0.29 -22.70 13.35
N LEU A 72 0.62 -23.02 12.44
CA LEU A 72 0.44 -24.06 11.42
C LEU A 72 1.06 -25.39 11.82
N VAL A 73 2.18 -25.33 12.56
CA VAL A 73 2.92 -26.52 13.01
C VAL A 73 3.29 -26.33 14.48
N ARG A 74 3.21 -27.41 15.25
CA ARG A 74 3.69 -27.51 16.63
C ARG A 74 4.37 -28.86 16.81
N ASP A 75 5.62 -28.85 17.25
CA ASP A 75 6.41 -30.07 17.50
C ASP A 75 6.36 -31.04 16.32
N GLU A 76 6.67 -30.51 15.12
CA GLU A 76 6.71 -31.24 13.84
C GLU A 76 5.35 -31.77 13.33
N LYS A 77 4.26 -31.50 14.05
CA LYS A 77 2.89 -31.89 13.64
C LYS A 77 2.10 -30.68 13.15
N ILE A 78 1.36 -30.88 12.06
CA ILE A 78 0.45 -29.87 11.53
C ILE A 78 -0.71 -29.66 12.51
N VAL A 79 -1.04 -28.40 12.80
CA VAL A 79 -2.18 -28.01 13.64
C VAL A 79 -3.39 -27.74 12.74
N LEU A 80 -4.45 -28.55 12.86
CA LEU A 80 -5.68 -28.43 12.08
C LEU A 80 -6.92 -28.40 12.99
N PRO A 81 -7.78 -27.36 12.91
CA PRO A 81 -7.57 -26.12 12.14
C PRO A 81 -6.40 -25.31 12.71
N ALA A 82 -5.81 -24.44 11.90
CA ALA A 82 -4.74 -23.55 12.37
C ALA A 82 -5.20 -22.72 13.57
N GLU A 83 -4.36 -22.62 14.60
CA GLU A 83 -4.69 -21.88 15.82
C GLU A 83 -4.47 -20.38 15.58
N ARG A 84 -5.56 -19.60 15.57
CA ARG A 84 -5.53 -18.14 15.38
C ARG A 84 -5.26 -17.43 16.70
N SER A 85 -4.30 -16.49 16.70
CA SER A 85 -3.99 -15.60 17.81
C SER A 85 -4.03 -14.14 17.34
N GLN A 86 -4.77 -13.30 18.07
CA GLN A 86 -4.76 -11.85 17.86
C GLN A 86 -3.53 -11.25 18.54
N LEU A 87 -2.65 -10.57 17.80
CA LEU A 87 -1.42 -10.00 18.36
C LEU A 87 -1.62 -8.63 19.01
N ASN A 88 -2.64 -7.88 18.60
CA ASN A 88 -2.96 -6.57 19.16
C ASN A 88 -4.38 -6.52 19.76
N PRO A 89 -4.55 -6.04 21.01
CA PRO A 89 -5.87 -5.96 21.66
C PRO A 89 -6.71 -4.79 21.14
N ILE A 90 -6.06 -3.76 20.59
CA ILE A 90 -6.66 -2.59 19.97
C ILE A 90 -6.07 -2.40 18.58
N VAL A 91 -6.84 -1.81 17.67
CA VAL A 91 -6.40 -1.46 16.32
C VAL A 91 -5.11 -0.63 16.40
N ILE A 92 -4.09 -1.03 15.64
CA ILE A 92 -2.84 -0.27 15.54
C ILE A 92 -3.05 0.84 14.51
N LYS A 93 -2.96 2.09 14.95
CA LYS A 93 -2.99 3.28 14.09
C LYS A 93 -1.70 4.08 14.25
N PRO A 94 -1.41 5.02 13.35
CA PRO A 94 -0.47 6.09 13.67
C PRO A 94 -0.85 6.74 15.00
N LYS A 95 0.15 7.01 15.82
CA LYS A 95 0.02 7.75 17.08
C LYS A 95 -0.58 9.14 16.83
N ASP A 96 -1.15 9.73 17.86
CA ASP A 96 -1.68 11.09 17.78
C ASP A 96 -0.57 12.15 17.71
N GLU A 97 -0.94 13.36 17.31
CA GLU A 97 -0.01 14.46 17.08
C GLU A 97 0.84 14.79 18.32
N GLN A 98 0.26 14.72 19.53
CA GLN A 98 0.96 14.99 20.79
C GLN A 98 2.09 13.98 21.04
N GLU A 99 1.83 12.70 20.78
CA GLU A 99 2.86 11.67 20.88
C GLU A 99 3.97 11.86 19.83
N TRP A 100 3.63 12.36 18.64
CA TRP A 100 4.61 12.70 17.61
C TRP A 100 5.47 13.90 17.99
N GLU A 101 4.92 14.97 18.60
CA GLU A 101 5.68 16.14 19.04
C GLU A 101 6.87 15.75 19.93
N SER A 102 6.65 14.85 20.87
CA SER A 102 7.69 14.35 21.77
C SER A 102 8.76 13.55 21.00
N LEU A 103 8.35 12.77 20.00
CA LEU A 103 9.25 11.95 19.22
C LEU A 103 10.11 12.79 18.26
N VAL A 104 9.55 13.83 17.65
CA VAL A 104 10.23 14.78 16.76
C VAL A 104 11.43 15.44 17.42
N GLN A 105 11.36 15.70 18.73
CA GLN A 105 12.46 16.30 19.49
C GLN A 105 13.69 15.40 19.61
N THR A 106 13.52 14.08 19.44
CA THR A 106 14.58 13.09 19.69
C THR A 106 14.94 12.26 18.47
N ASP A 107 14.11 12.28 17.43
CA ASP A 107 14.31 11.51 16.20
C ASP A 107 14.03 12.37 14.95
N LYS A 108 15.08 12.63 14.17
CA LYS A 108 14.98 13.41 12.92
C LYS A 108 14.03 12.80 11.89
N TYR A 109 13.90 11.47 11.87
CA TYR A 109 12.97 10.80 10.94
C TYR A 109 11.52 10.96 11.40
N ALA A 110 11.30 11.20 12.69
CA ALA A 110 9.97 11.50 13.19
C ALA A 110 9.45 12.84 12.65
N ALA A 111 10.32 13.84 12.46
CA ALA A 111 9.93 15.11 11.82
C ALA A 111 9.40 14.89 10.40
N ILE A 112 10.09 14.05 9.62
CA ILE A 112 9.71 13.72 8.24
C ILE A 112 8.36 12.99 8.21
N ALA A 113 8.19 11.97 9.06
CA ALA A 113 6.95 11.21 9.12
C ALA A 113 5.79 12.05 9.66
N ALA A 114 6.00 12.88 10.69
CA ALA A 114 5.00 13.77 11.24
C ALA A 114 4.50 14.77 10.17
N GLN A 115 5.41 15.36 9.39
CA GLN A 115 5.01 16.22 8.27
C GLN A 115 4.15 15.46 7.25
N ALA A 116 4.51 14.21 6.95
CA ALA A 116 3.75 13.40 6.01
C ALA A 116 2.33 13.09 6.52
N TYR A 117 2.16 12.78 7.81
CA TYR A 117 0.86 12.44 8.41
C TYR A 117 -0.03 13.64 8.74
N PHE A 118 0.54 14.75 9.23
CA PHE A 118 -0.23 15.84 9.85
C PHE A 118 -0.04 17.21 9.19
N GLY A 119 1.01 17.39 8.38
CA GLY A 119 1.28 18.69 7.77
C GLY A 119 0.11 19.18 6.92
N SER A 120 -0.26 20.45 7.02
CA SER A 120 -1.32 21.07 6.21
C SER A 120 -1.00 21.00 4.71
N ASP A 121 0.28 21.21 4.38
CA ASP A 121 0.84 21.16 3.02
C ASP A 121 2.14 20.34 3.03
N PHE A 122 2.46 19.71 1.90
CA PHE A 122 3.74 19.00 1.73
C PHE A 122 4.54 19.67 0.62
N GLU A 123 5.19 20.78 0.96
CA GLU A 123 6.09 21.48 0.06
C GLU A 123 7.53 21.00 0.30
N MET A 124 8.10 20.32 -0.69
CA MET A 124 9.56 20.27 -0.82
C MET A 124 9.95 21.46 -1.69
N ASP A 125 10.83 22.34 -1.20
CA ASP A 125 11.26 23.52 -1.95
C ASP A 125 11.89 23.12 -3.30
N LEU A 126 11.05 23.16 -4.35
CA LEU A 126 11.38 23.01 -5.75
C LEU A 126 10.91 24.30 -6.41
N GLN A 127 11.82 25.26 -6.46
CA GLN A 127 11.56 26.66 -6.82
C GLN A 127 10.62 26.87 -8.02
N GLY A 128 9.58 27.69 -7.81
CA GLY A 128 9.13 28.68 -8.79
C GLY A 128 7.74 28.49 -9.42
N ALA A 129 6.95 29.56 -9.33
CA ALA A 129 5.75 29.91 -10.10
C ALA A 129 4.37 29.59 -9.48
N ASP A 130 3.87 30.64 -8.85
CA ASP A 130 2.50 30.89 -8.41
C ASP A 130 1.55 30.92 -9.64
N ILE A 131 0.76 29.84 -9.84
CA ILE A 131 -0.43 29.65 -10.72
C ILE A 131 -0.91 28.17 -10.75
N PHE A 132 -0.23 27.22 -10.09
CA PHE A 132 -0.46 25.76 -10.20
C PHE A 132 -1.15 25.06 -8.99
N GLN A 133 -2.18 25.64 -8.36
CA GLN A 133 -2.85 24.98 -7.21
C GLN A 133 -3.61 23.66 -7.51
N ILE A 134 -3.64 23.21 -8.78
CA ILE A 134 -4.20 21.90 -9.20
C ILE A 134 -3.09 20.94 -9.71
N VAL A 135 -1.82 21.29 -9.53
CA VAL A 135 -0.69 20.35 -9.55
C VAL A 135 -0.18 20.24 -8.12
N ASN A 136 -0.34 19.14 -7.40
CA ASN A 136 -0.97 17.86 -7.72
C ASN A 136 -1.25 17.20 -6.36
N LYS A 137 -2.49 17.21 -5.83
CA LYS A 137 -2.79 16.51 -4.56
C LYS A 137 -2.37 15.04 -4.60
N VAL A 138 -2.40 14.44 -5.79
CA VAL A 138 -1.86 13.11 -6.08
C VAL A 138 -0.35 13.06 -5.83
N GLN A 139 0.43 13.98 -6.39
CA GLN A 139 1.88 14.04 -6.21
C GLN A 139 2.25 14.34 -4.76
N GLU A 140 1.48 15.19 -4.08
CA GLU A 140 1.62 15.44 -2.65
C GLU A 140 1.41 14.17 -1.83
N ASN A 141 0.33 13.42 -2.09
CA ASN A 141 0.06 12.16 -1.39
C ASN A 141 1.10 11.08 -1.69
N GLU A 142 1.61 10.99 -2.93
CA GLU A 142 2.71 10.10 -3.30
C GLU A 142 3.99 10.42 -2.53
N MET A 143 4.31 11.71 -2.36
CA MET A 143 5.44 12.14 -1.54
C MET A 143 5.23 11.80 -0.07
N ARG A 144 4.08 12.15 0.51
CA ARG A 144 3.74 11.83 1.91
C ARG A 144 3.84 10.33 2.17
N PHE A 145 3.24 9.52 1.31
CA PHE A 145 3.34 8.07 1.35
C PHE A 145 4.81 7.62 1.33
N SER A 146 5.58 8.02 0.32
CA SER A 146 6.98 7.61 0.15
C SER A 146 7.86 8.00 1.35
N PHE A 147 7.76 9.25 1.82
CA PHE A 147 8.57 9.74 2.93
C PHE A 147 8.15 9.15 4.27
N SER A 148 6.86 8.90 4.50
CA SER A 148 6.38 8.25 5.72
C SER A 148 6.95 6.82 5.85
N LEU A 149 6.95 6.06 4.75
CA LEU A 149 7.51 4.70 4.74
C LEU A 149 9.03 4.73 4.90
N PHE A 150 9.71 5.60 4.17
CA PHE A 150 11.15 5.78 4.30
C PHE A 150 11.56 6.09 5.74
N ALA A 151 10.90 7.07 6.37
CA ALA A 151 11.17 7.45 7.75
C ALA A 151 10.94 6.28 8.74
N ALA A 152 9.88 5.51 8.53
CA ALA A 152 9.60 4.30 9.32
C ALA A 152 10.64 3.18 9.10
N ASP A 153 11.27 3.10 7.94
CA ASP A 153 12.35 2.13 7.69
C ASP A 153 13.68 2.56 8.32
N MET A 154 13.91 3.87 8.41
CA MET A 154 15.11 4.44 9.02
C MET A 154 15.08 4.47 10.55
N SER A 155 13.90 4.37 11.18
CA SER A 155 13.76 4.44 12.63
C SER A 155 12.74 3.46 13.20
N VAL A 156 13.18 2.66 14.17
CA VAL A 156 12.30 1.75 14.91
C VAL A 156 11.22 2.50 15.68
N PRO A 157 11.52 3.53 16.50
CA PRO A 157 10.50 4.37 17.12
C PRO A 157 9.46 4.92 16.13
N VAL A 158 9.90 5.42 14.97
CA VAL A 158 9.00 5.94 13.93
C VAL A 158 8.14 4.85 13.33
N SER A 159 8.66 3.65 13.11
CA SER A 159 7.87 2.50 12.62
C SER A 159 6.76 2.10 13.59
N ILE A 160 7.03 2.18 14.90
CA ILE A 160 6.05 1.90 15.95
C ILE A 160 5.02 3.03 16.00
N ALA A 161 5.48 4.28 15.97
CA ALA A 161 4.61 5.45 15.98
C ALA A 161 3.71 5.54 14.75
N SER A 162 4.19 5.08 13.60
CA SER A 162 3.41 4.96 12.36
C SER A 162 2.43 3.79 12.37
N GLY A 163 2.51 2.91 13.37
CA GLY A 163 1.69 1.71 13.44
C GLY A 163 2.07 0.64 12.41
N LEU A 164 3.34 0.57 12.00
CA LEU A 164 3.82 -0.30 10.93
C LEU A 164 4.77 -1.42 11.42
N ARG A 165 4.84 -1.62 12.75
CA ARG A 165 5.70 -2.61 13.40
C ARG A 165 5.04 -3.15 14.66
N ILE A 166 5.13 -4.47 14.87
CA ILE A 166 4.86 -5.12 16.16
C ILE A 166 5.94 -6.14 16.47
N THR A 167 6.20 -6.36 17.76
CA THR A 167 7.05 -7.45 18.24
C THR A 167 6.18 -8.47 18.96
N ASP A 168 6.07 -9.66 18.39
CA ASP A 168 5.43 -10.80 19.03
C ASP A 168 6.43 -11.51 19.95
N LYS A 169 6.15 -11.51 21.25
CA LYS A 169 6.95 -12.21 22.26
C LYS A 169 6.29 -13.51 22.73
N ASN A 170 5.07 -13.80 22.29
CA ASN A 170 4.34 -14.99 22.70
C ASN A 170 4.64 -16.16 21.74
N ILE A 171 5.93 -16.39 21.48
CA ILE A 171 6.41 -17.43 20.57
C ILE A 171 6.89 -18.65 21.35
N ARG A 172 6.83 -19.83 20.73
CA ARG A 172 7.28 -21.09 21.33
C ARG A 172 8.22 -21.83 20.40
N LYS A 173 9.23 -22.46 20.99
CA LYS A 173 10.13 -23.36 20.25
C LYS A 173 9.30 -24.51 19.67
N GLY A 174 9.62 -24.91 18.43
CA GLY A 174 8.92 -26.00 17.74
C GLY A 174 7.63 -25.57 17.03
N GLU A 175 7.22 -24.31 17.14
CA GLU A 175 6.08 -23.77 16.40
C GLU A 175 6.50 -23.10 15.08
N LYS A 176 5.64 -23.19 14.05
CA LYS A 176 5.75 -22.41 12.81
C LYS A 176 4.48 -21.59 12.61
N TYR A 177 4.66 -20.34 12.24
CA TYR A 177 3.58 -19.36 12.13
C TYR A 177 3.40 -18.83 10.70
N LEU A 178 2.20 -18.32 10.43
CA LEU A 178 1.85 -17.45 9.31
C LEU A 178 1.30 -16.13 9.85
#